data_AF-A0A7X3NRX4-F1
#
_entry.id   AF-A0A7X3NRX4-F1
#
_cell.length_a   1.000
_cell.length_b   1.000
_cell.length_c   1.000
_cell.angle_alpha   90.00
_cell.angle_beta   90.00
_cell.angle_gamma   90.00
#
_symmetry.space_group_name_H-M   'P 1'
#
loop_
_entity.id
_entity.type
_entity.pdbx_description
1 polymer ?
#
loop_
_entity_poly.entity_id
_entity_poly.type
_entity_poly.pdbx_seq_one_letter_code
_entity_poly.pdbx_strand_id
1 'polypeptide(L)'
;MSRKIKHRLLQGGCKSTDFNDWLAEAVCPRLTANHVLALENAMLHKTSRTRELIEATGASLLFLPPYSIIHYSLRTHPTSCVKYYILSNVK
;
A
#
# COMPACT_ATOMS: atom_id res chain seq x y z
N MET A 1 20.38 2.72 0.53
CA MET A 1 19.64 3.65 -0.36
C MET A 1 18.17 3.63 0.02
N SER A 2 17.63 4.71 0.59
CA SER A 2 16.20 4.81 0.90
C SER A 2 15.41 4.95 -0.40
N ARG A 3 14.77 3.87 -0.86
CA ARG A 3 13.99 3.86 -2.11
C ARG A 3 12.67 4.59 -1.88
N LYS A 4 12.65 5.91 -2.15
CA LYS A 4 11.42 6.71 -2.11
C LYS A 4 10.38 6.11 -3.08
N ILE A 5 9.14 5.98 -2.62
CA ILE A 5 8.02 5.51 -3.44
C ILE A 5 7.44 6.72 -4.16
N LYS A 6 7.12 6.55 -5.45
CA LYS A 6 6.61 7.63 -6.30
C LYS A 6 5.18 8.00 -5.87
N HIS A 7 4.96 9.28 -5.58
CA HIS A 7 3.60 9.81 -5.38
C HIS A 7 2.91 10.02 -6.73
N ARG A 8 1.59 9.80 -6.78
CA ARG A 8 0.72 10.07 -7.94
C ARG A 8 -0.40 11.00 -7.50
N LEU A 9 -0.62 12.08 -8.23
CA LEU A 9 -1.80 12.93 -8.07
C LEU A 9 -2.90 12.40 -8.98
N LEU A 10 -4.12 12.31 -8.45
CA LEU A 10 -5.30 11.89 -9.18
C LEU A 10 -6.25 13.09 -9.31
N GLN A 11 -6.92 13.19 -10.45
CA GLN A 11 -7.98 14.18 -10.64
C GLN A 11 -9.31 13.56 -10.20
N GLY A 12 -9.88 14.07 -9.11
CA GLY A 12 -11.13 13.56 -8.54
C GLY A 12 -10.91 12.45 -7.51
N GLY A 13 -11.90 11.55 -7.37
CA GLY A 13 -11.89 10.46 -6.39
C GLY A 13 -11.00 9.30 -6.81
N CYS A 14 -10.31 8.70 -5.84
CA CYS A 14 -9.45 7.54 -6.03
C CYS A 14 -10.27 6.25 -6.15
N LYS A 15 -10.18 5.56 -7.29
CA LYS A 15 -10.85 4.27 -7.53
C LYS A 15 -9.90 3.11 -7.27
N SER A 16 -10.44 1.91 -7.12
CA SER A 16 -9.63 0.69 -6.98
C SER A 16 -8.69 0.45 -8.15
N THR A 17 -9.06 0.86 -9.37
CA THR A 17 -8.19 0.75 -10.56
C THR A 17 -6.98 1.66 -10.43
N ASP A 18 -7.18 2.93 -10.05
CA ASP A 18 -6.08 3.89 -9.86
C ASP A 18 -5.10 3.43 -8.78
N PHE A 19 -5.65 2.81 -7.71
CA PHE A 19 -4.85 2.21 -6.65
C PHE A 19 -4.03 1.02 -7.16
N ASN A 20 -4.65 0.09 -7.89
CA ASN A 20 -3.96 -1.10 -8.42
C ASN A 20 -2.86 -0.73 -9.43
N ASP A 21 -3.08 0.27 -10.27
CA ASP A 21 -2.07 0.76 -11.23
C ASP A 21 -0.87 1.36 -10.49
N TRP A 22 -1.13 2.20 -9.48
CA TRP A 22 -0.07 2.73 -8.63
C TRP A 22 0.66 1.63 -7.85
N LEU A 23 -0.07 0.65 -7.31
CA LEU A 23 0.50 -0.47 -6.57
C LEU A 23 1.47 -1.26 -7.45
N ALA A 24 1.05 -1.62 -8.66
CA ALA A 24 1.85 -2.36 -9.63
C ALA A 24 3.11 -1.59 -10.08
N GLU A 25 2.99 -0.29 -10.34
CA GLU A 25 4.12 0.51 -10.85
C GLU A 25 5.09 0.95 -9.76
N ALA A 26 4.57 1.35 -8.60
CA ALA A 26 5.34 2.06 -7.58
C ALA A 26 5.72 1.18 -6.39
N VAL A 27 4.90 0.19 -6.02
CA VAL A 27 5.11 -0.60 -4.80
C VAL A 27 5.63 -2.00 -5.11
N CYS A 28 4.96 -2.76 -5.97
CA CYS A 28 5.31 -4.15 -6.29
C CYS A 28 6.78 -4.36 -6.69
N PRO A 29 7.44 -3.50 -7.51
CA PRO A 29 8.85 -3.69 -7.88
C PRO A 29 9.84 -3.54 -6.71
N ARG A 30 9.36 -3.10 -5.55
CA ARG A 30 10.14 -2.92 -4.32
C ARG A 30 9.81 -3.98 -3.27
N LEU A 31 8.76 -4.77 -3.49
CA LEU A 31 8.36 -5.85 -2.58
C LEU A 31 9.18 -7.11 -2.85
N THR A 32 9.30 -7.93 -1.81
CA THR A 32 10.00 -9.22 -1.81
C THR A 32 9.31 -10.11 -0.78
N ALA A 33 9.68 -11.39 -0.74
CA ALA A 33 9.14 -12.34 0.23
C ALA A 33 9.38 -11.99 1.71
N ASN A 34 10.31 -11.08 2.01
CA ASN A 34 10.56 -10.64 3.39
C ASN A 34 9.65 -9.48 3.81
N HIS A 35 8.84 -8.96 2.90
CA HIS A 35 8.00 -7.80 3.16
C HIS A 35 6.56 -8.21 3.49
N VAL A 36 5.97 -7.45 4.41
CA VAL A 36 4.54 -7.46 4.68
C VAL A 36 3.98 -6.08 4.34
N LEU A 37 3.02 -6.03 3.43
CA LEU A 37 2.29 -4.82 3.09
C LEU A 37 1.03 -4.74 3.97
N ALA A 38 1.04 -3.80 4.92
CA ALA A 38 -0.13 -3.49 5.72
C ALA A 38 -0.91 -2.33 5.08
N LEU A 39 -2.17 -2.56 4.70
CA LEU A 39 -3.08 -1.57 4.13
C LEU A 39 -4.16 -1.18 5.15
N GLU A 40 -4.65 0.06 5.05
CA GLU A 40 -5.85 0.46 5.78
C GLU A 40 -7.08 -0.34 5.34
N ASN A 41 -8.10 -0.38 6.20
CA ASN A 41 -9.31 -1.18 5.98
C ASN A 41 -10.34 -0.53 5.04
N ALA A 42 -9.89 -0.02 3.89
CA ALA A 42 -10.78 0.62 2.92
C ALA A 42 -11.20 -0.37 1.82
N MET A 43 -12.45 -0.24 1.34
CA MET A 43 -12.98 -1.12 0.29
C MET A 43 -12.15 -1.09 -0.99
N LEU A 44 -11.51 0.06 -1.29
CA LEU A 44 -10.68 0.22 -2.48
C LEU A 44 -9.47 -0.73 -2.52
N HIS A 45 -8.96 -1.14 -1.36
CA HIS A 45 -7.79 -2.00 -1.18
C HIS A 45 -8.14 -3.50 -1.19
N LYS A 46 -9.42 -3.86 -1.14
CA LYS A 46 -9.88 -5.25 -0.95
C LYS A 46 -10.25 -5.96 -2.24
N THR A 47 -9.72 -5.50 -3.38
CA THR A 47 -9.97 -6.16 -4.67
C THR A 47 -9.15 -7.43 -4.80
N SER A 48 -9.64 -8.41 -5.58
CA SER A 48 -8.85 -9.61 -5.94
C SER A 48 -7.54 -9.21 -6.60
N ARG A 49 -7.58 -8.22 -7.49
CA ARG A 49 -6.42 -7.69 -8.19
C ARG A 49 -5.34 -7.15 -7.25
N THR A 50 -5.72 -6.46 -6.18
CA THR A 50 -4.77 -5.98 -5.16
C THR A 50 -4.01 -7.16 -4.54
N ARG A 51 -4.73 -8.22 -4.16
CA ARG A 51 -4.12 -9.42 -3.56
C ARG A 51 -3.16 -10.10 -4.54
N GLU A 52 -3.61 -10.33 -5.77
CA GLU A 52 -2.79 -10.96 -6.83
C GLU A 52 -1.47 -10.21 -7.06
N LEU A 53 -1.51 -8.88 -7.13
CA LEU A 53 -0.33 -8.05 -7.36
C LEU A 53 0.72 -8.17 -6.24
N ILE A 54 0.29 -8.34 -5.00
CA ILE A 54 1.17 -8.43 -3.82
C ILE A 54 1.70 -9.85 -3.68
N GLU A 55 0.84 -10.86 -3.81
CA GLU A 55 1.25 -12.26 -3.71
C GLU A 55 2.20 -12.65 -4.85
N ALA A 56 2.06 -12.06 -6.04
CA ALA A 56 2.99 -12.25 -7.15
C ALA A 56 4.43 -11.78 -6.84
N THR A 57 4.63 -10.89 -5.85
CA THR A 57 5.97 -10.46 -5.41
C THR A 57 6.52 -11.36 -4.29
N GLY A 58 5.75 -12.36 -3.86
CA GLY A 58 6.01 -13.19 -2.69
C GLY A 58 5.74 -12.51 -1.34
N ALA A 59 5.28 -11.25 -1.35
CA ALA A 59 5.04 -10.49 -0.13
C ALA A 59 3.69 -10.88 0.49
N SER A 60 3.57 -10.68 1.81
CA SER A 60 2.30 -10.93 2.53
C SER A 60 1.45 -9.67 2.60
N LEU A 61 0.12 -9.82 2.60
CA LEU A 61 -0.86 -8.74 2.74
C LEU A 61 -1.54 -8.79 4.11
N LEU A 62 -1.58 -7.65 4.80
CA LEU A 62 -2.32 -7.46 6.05
C LEU A 62 -3.26 -6.25 5.94
N PHE A 63 -4.45 -6.35 6.53
CA PHE A 63 -5.35 -5.21 6.69
C PHE A 63 -5.35 -4.74 8.13
N LEU A 64 -5.15 -3.45 8.34
CA LEU A 64 -5.25 -2.83 9.66
C LEU A 64 -6.70 -2.88 10.18
N PRO A 65 -6.93 -2.90 11.50
CA PRO A 65 -8.27 -2.80 12.04
C PRO A 65 -8.97 -1.49 11.63
N PRO A 66 -10.32 -1.47 11.54
CA PRO A 66 -11.07 -0.26 11.25
C PRO A 66 -10.74 0.85 12.25
N TYR A 67 -10.62 2.10 11.79
CA TYR A 67 -10.31 3.28 12.63
C TYR A 67 -8.99 3.20 13.41
N SER A 68 -8.00 2.50 12.88
CA SER A 68 -6.61 2.65 13.36
C SER A 68 -6.15 4.09 13.12
N ILE A 69 -6.40 4.99 14.08
CA ILE A 69 -5.74 6.30 14.15
C ILE A 69 -4.31 5.98 14.54
N ILE A 70 -3.46 5.78 13.54
CA ILE A 70 -2.04 5.67 13.76
C ILE A 70 -1.55 7.09 14.09
N HIS A 71 -1.51 7.44 15.38
CA HIS A 71 -0.85 8.65 15.88
C HIS A 71 0.67 8.42 15.94
N TYR A 72 1.25 8.06 14.80
CA TYR A 72 2.69 8.13 14.60
C TYR A 72 2.94 9.13 13.50
N SER A 73 3.67 10.19 13.86
CA SER A 73 4.20 11.23 12.97
C SER A 73 4.79 10.62 11.71
N LEU A 74 4.01 10.56 10.63
CA LEU A 74 4.48 10.11 9.33
C LEU A 74 3.88 11.01 8.27
N ARG A 75 4.78 11.42 7.38
CA ARG A 75 4.62 12.33 6.25
C ARG A 75 3.72 11.72 5.17
N THR A 76 2.48 11.38 5.51
CA THR A 76 1.43 11.16 4.51
C THR A 76 0.77 12.51 4.29
N HIS A 77 0.73 12.95 3.03
CA HIS A 77 0.00 14.17 2.69
C HIS A 77 -1.47 13.96 3.09
N PRO A 78 -2.14 14.96 3.68
CA PRO A 78 -3.53 14.85 4.16
C PRO A 78 -4.54 14.45 3.08
N THR A 79 -4.12 14.42 1.80
CA THR A 79 -4.90 14.08 0.61
C THR A 79 -4.62 12.68 0.04
N SER A 80 -3.81 11.84 0.70
CA SER A 80 -3.52 10.48 0.20
C SER A 80 -4.71 9.54 0.43
N CYS A 81 -5.22 8.92 -0.64
CA CYS A 81 -6.17 7.78 -0.54
C CYS A 81 -5.50 6.45 -0.15
N VAL A 82 -4.19 6.47 0.10
CA VAL A 82 -3.43 5.28 0.47
C VAL A 82 -2.65 5.54 1.75
N LYS A 83 -2.98 4.77 2.78
CA LYS A 83 -2.10 4.51 3.92
C LYS A 83 -1.61 3.07 3.86
N TYR A 84 -0.29 2.91 3.74
CA TYR A 84 0.35 1.61 3.69
C TYR A 84 1.67 1.62 4.45
N TYR A 85 2.07 0.44 4.93
CA TYR A 85 3.34 0.21 5.59
C TYR A 85 4.01 -1.01 4.96
N ILE A 86 5.28 -0.87 4.61
CA ILE A 86 6.13 -1.99 4.23
C ILE A 86 6.93 -2.36 5.47
N LEU A 87 6.53 -3.45 6.11
CA LEU A 87 7.27 -4.02 7.23
C LEU A 87 8.27 -5.03 6.66
N SER A 88 9.52 -4.98 7.12
CA SER A 88 10.49 -6.03 6.82
C SER A 88 10.47 -7.02 7.98
N ASN A 89 10.27 -8.30 7.69
CA ASN A 89 10.54 -9.36 8.66
C ASN A 89 12.06 -9.43 8.84
N VAL A 90 12.55 -8.78 9.89
CA VAL A 90 13.91 -9.04 10.38
C VAL A 90 13.83 -10.40 11.05
N LYS A 91 14.39 -11.43 10.40
CA LYS A 91 14.82 -12.63 11.11
C LYS A 91 16.07 -12.30 11.88
#